data_AF-A0A3D5M4X6-F1
#
_entry.id   AF-A0A3D5M4X6-F1
#
_cell.length_a   1.000
_cell.length_b   1.000
_cell.length_c   1.000
_cell.angle_alpha   90.00
_cell.angle_beta   90.00
_cell.angle_gamma   90.00
#
_symmetry.space_group_name_H-M   'P 1'
#
loop_
_entity.id
_entity.type
_entity.pdbx_description
1 polymer ?
#
loop_
_entity_poly.entity_id
_entity_poly.type
_entity_poly.pdbx_seq_one_letter_code
_entity_poly.pdbx_strand_id
1 'polypeptide(L)'
;MKIERIEAEGYENVVMGIDPDSGLRAIIAVHDTTLGPALGGLRMWNYKTDEEAITDVLRLSRGMTYKSACANTGLGGGKAVIIGDQHRDKSEQLFRAMGRFVETLGGSYITAEDVGIGIQELEWLHKETKYVTGLSRQSGSSGNPSPFTARGCIRGLFACTEEKFGTSHLDRLHYSVQGLGQVGGEVVRCLSMLGARVTVSD
;
A
#
# COMPACT_ATOMS: atom_id res chain seq x y z
N MET A 1 16.28 18.39 4.38
CA MET A 1 15.46 17.39 5.10
C MET A 1 15.94 17.14 6.52
N LYS A 2 15.05 17.30 7.50
CA LYS A 2 15.21 16.89 8.90
C LYS A 2 14.53 15.53 9.09
N ILE A 3 15.18 14.62 9.81
CA ILE A 3 14.62 13.29 10.13
C ILE A 3 14.61 13.14 11.65
N GLU A 4 13.45 12.75 12.19
CA GLU A 4 13.22 12.53 13.62
C GLU A 4 12.75 11.10 13.84
N ARG A 5 13.27 10.44 14.89
CA ARG A 5 12.80 9.13 15.32
C ARG A 5 11.59 9.29 16.23
N ILE A 6 10.60 8.43 16.04
CA ILE A 6 9.41 8.32 16.89
C ILE A 6 9.52 6.99 17.64
N GLU A 7 9.44 7.03 18.96
CA GLU A 7 9.40 5.81 19.76
C GLU A 7 8.02 5.15 19.65
N ALA A 8 8.00 3.87 19.27
CA ALA A 8 6.79 3.08 19.14
C ALA A 8 7.07 1.65 19.60
N GLU A 9 6.36 1.20 20.64
CA GLU A 9 6.54 -0.14 21.20
C GLU A 9 6.23 -1.24 20.18
N GLY A 10 7.14 -2.20 20.02
CA GLY A 10 7.00 -3.30 19.08
C GLY A 10 7.33 -2.95 17.62
N TYR A 11 7.94 -1.80 17.36
CA TYR A 11 8.44 -1.41 16.03
C TYR A 11 9.96 -1.31 16.04
N GLU A 12 10.60 -1.81 14.99
CA GLU A 12 12.05 -1.70 14.81
C GLU A 12 12.49 -0.25 14.54
N ASN A 13 11.73 0.46 13.71
CA ASN A 13 12.06 1.82 13.33
C ASN A 13 10.83 2.62 12.90
N VAL A 14 10.65 3.81 13.46
CA VAL A 14 9.63 4.76 13.01
C VAL A 14 10.28 6.12 12.90
N VAL A 15 10.23 6.71 11.71
CA VAL A 15 10.89 7.98 11.41
C VAL A 15 9.96 8.93 10.69
N MET A 16 10.03 10.21 11.06
CA MET A 16 9.35 11.31 10.39
C MET A 16 10.37 12.17 9.64
N GLY A 17 10.15 12.34 8.35
CA GLY A 17 10.93 13.20 7.46
C GLY A 17 10.18 14.49 7.16
N ILE A 18 10.84 15.63 7.37
CA ILE A 18 10.30 16.96 7.07
C ILE A 18 11.29 17.70 6.16
N ASP A 19 10.82 18.18 5.02
CA ASP A 19 11.61 18.93 4.05
C ASP A 19 10.83 20.15 3.55
N PRO A 20 11.00 21.32 4.19
CA PRO A 20 10.22 22.52 3.86
C PRO A 20 10.33 22.95 2.40
N ASP A 21 11.50 22.78 1.78
CA ASP A 21 11.76 23.21 0.40
C ASP A 21 10.92 22.45 -0.63
N SER A 22 10.62 21.17 -0.36
CA SER A 22 9.78 20.32 -1.21
C SER A 22 8.33 20.21 -0.72
N GLY A 23 8.04 20.70 0.48
CA GLY A 23 6.78 20.49 1.18
C GLY A 23 6.62 19.09 1.78
N LEU A 24 7.68 18.26 1.80
CA LEU A 24 7.57 16.89 2.30
C LEU A 24 7.31 16.88 3.80
N ARG A 25 6.28 16.12 4.18
CA ARG A 25 6.03 15.69 5.54
C ARG A 25 5.54 14.26 5.52
N ALA A 26 6.40 13.33 5.91
CA ALA A 26 6.14 11.91 5.75
C ALA A 26 6.61 11.10 6.95
N ILE A 27 5.95 9.97 7.21
CA ILE A 27 6.32 9.02 8.25
C ILE A 27 6.53 7.66 7.60
N ILE A 28 7.63 6.99 7.94
CA ILE A 28 7.89 5.59 7.58
C ILE A 28 7.95 4.78 8.87
N ALA A 29 7.17 3.70 8.94
CA ALA A 29 7.21 2.73 10.01
C ALA A 29 7.64 1.36 9.47
N VAL A 30 8.66 0.79 10.09
CA VAL A 30 9.13 -0.59 9.93
C VAL A 30 8.75 -1.33 11.20
N HIS A 31 7.82 -2.27 11.07
CA HIS A 31 7.33 -3.05 12.21
C HIS A 31 8.26 -4.23 12.51
N ASP A 32 8.54 -5.07 11.51
CA ASP A 32 9.36 -6.28 11.68
C ASP A 32 10.03 -6.65 10.36
N THR A 33 11.34 -6.95 10.41
CA THR A 33 12.16 -7.39 9.27
C THR A 33 12.73 -8.81 9.44
N THR A 34 12.21 -9.59 10.38
CA THR A 34 12.67 -10.96 10.68
C THR A 34 12.71 -11.86 9.45
N LEU A 35 11.70 -11.76 8.58
CA LEU A 35 11.59 -12.57 7.35
C LEU A 35 12.39 -12.00 6.17
N GLY A 36 12.80 -10.74 6.23
CA GLY A 36 13.44 -10.00 5.14
C GLY A 36 13.11 -8.51 5.18
N PRO A 37 13.52 -7.73 4.16
CA PRO A 37 13.23 -6.30 4.08
C PRO A 37 11.74 -5.99 4.22
N ALA A 38 11.40 -4.90 4.90
CA ALA A 38 10.02 -4.49 5.05
C ALA A 38 9.47 -3.93 3.73
N LEU A 39 8.41 -4.54 3.21
CA LEU A 39 7.71 -4.02 2.04
C LEU A 39 6.37 -3.42 2.45
N GLY A 40 6.04 -2.26 1.89
CA GLY A 40 4.69 -1.72 2.00
C GLY A 40 4.48 -0.44 1.20
N GLY A 41 3.26 -0.23 0.73
CA GLY A 41 2.95 0.93 -0.13
C GLY A 41 3.09 2.28 0.57
N LEU A 42 3.40 3.31 -0.21
CA LEU A 42 3.35 4.72 0.16
C LEU A 42 1.92 5.25 -0.03
N ARG A 43 1.35 5.79 1.04
CA ARG A 43 0.06 6.47 1.00
C ARG A 43 0.25 7.98 1.03
N MET A 44 -0.61 8.74 0.35
CA MET A 44 -0.74 10.17 0.57
C MET A 44 -2.16 10.49 1.01
N TRP A 45 -2.29 11.12 2.18
CA TRP A 45 -3.60 11.42 2.76
C TRP A 45 -3.57 12.70 3.58
N ASN A 46 -4.70 13.42 3.56
CA ASN A 46 -4.86 14.67 4.30
C ASN A 46 -5.36 14.38 5.72
N TYR A 47 -4.44 13.97 6.60
CA TYR A 47 -4.71 13.75 8.01
C TYR A 47 -4.96 15.07 8.75
N LYS A 48 -5.85 15.06 9.75
CA LYS A 48 -6.15 16.28 10.53
C LYS A 48 -5.06 16.58 11.55
N THR A 49 -4.40 15.54 12.07
CA THR A 49 -3.32 15.66 13.05
C THR A 49 -2.21 14.64 12.77
N ASP A 50 -1.07 14.86 13.41
CA ASP A 50 0.07 13.94 13.31
C ASP A 50 -0.23 12.59 13.94
N GLU A 51 -0.99 12.60 15.03
CA GLU A 51 -1.39 11.39 15.76
C GLU A 51 -2.26 10.47 14.89
N GLU A 52 -3.13 11.04 14.04
CA GLU A 52 -3.89 10.25 13.06
C GLU A 52 -2.96 9.57 12.05
N ALA A 53 -1.97 10.30 11.52
CA ALA A 53 -1.00 9.77 10.57
C ALA A 53 -0.10 8.70 11.20
N ILE A 54 0.38 8.92 12.42
CA ILE A 54 1.17 7.97 13.20
C ILE A 54 0.35 6.70 13.48
N THR A 55 -0.89 6.85 13.94
CA THR A 55 -1.77 5.71 14.21
C THR A 55 -1.99 4.86 12.95
N ASP A 56 -2.21 5.51 11.81
CA ASP A 56 -2.46 4.82 10.54
C ASP A 56 -1.20 4.08 10.05
N VAL A 57 -0.04 4.74 10.04
CA VAL A 57 1.21 4.13 9.53
C VAL A 57 1.68 2.95 10.40
N LEU A 58 1.52 3.04 11.73
CA LEU A 58 1.81 1.94 12.65
C LEU A 58 0.87 0.75 12.37
N ARG A 59 -0.45 0.98 12.41
CA ARG A 59 -1.45 -0.07 12.17
C ARG A 59 -1.23 -0.78 10.83
N LEU A 60 -0.94 -0.02 9.76
CA LEU A 60 -0.76 -0.56 8.42
C LEU A 60 0.55 -1.34 8.27
N SER A 61 1.66 -0.87 8.84
CA SER A 61 2.96 -1.58 8.79
C SER A 61 2.93 -2.90 9.56
N ARG A 62 2.27 -2.93 10.73
CA ARG A 62 1.97 -4.18 11.45
C ARG A 62 1.11 -5.13 10.60
N GLY A 63 0.07 -4.60 9.96
CA GLY A 63 -0.76 -5.38 9.02
C GLY A 63 0.05 -5.97 7.86
N MET A 64 1.03 -5.23 7.33
CA MET A 64 1.93 -5.74 6.29
C MET A 64 2.81 -6.87 6.79
N THR A 65 3.27 -6.86 8.05
CA THR A 65 4.05 -7.97 8.63
C THR A 65 3.27 -9.27 8.59
N TYR A 66 2.04 -9.26 9.11
CA TYR A 66 1.18 -10.45 9.09
C TYR A 66 0.82 -10.87 7.67
N LYS A 67 0.56 -9.91 6.77
CA LYS A 67 0.29 -10.23 5.36
C LYS A 67 1.46 -10.95 4.72
N SER A 68 2.68 -10.42 4.88
CA SER A 68 3.88 -10.99 4.29
C SER A 68 4.19 -12.39 4.84
N ALA A 69 4.01 -12.58 6.16
CA ALA A 69 4.18 -13.86 6.84
C ALA A 69 3.14 -14.90 6.40
N CYS A 70 1.85 -14.57 6.41
CA CYS A 70 0.78 -15.47 5.96
C CYS A 70 0.89 -15.84 4.48
N ALA A 71 1.41 -14.94 3.64
CA ALA A 71 1.62 -15.18 2.22
C ALA A 71 3.00 -15.82 1.91
N ASN A 72 3.81 -16.12 2.92
CA ASN A 72 5.16 -16.71 2.81
C ASN A 72 6.05 -16.03 1.76
N THR A 73 6.08 -14.69 1.80
CA THR A 73 6.77 -13.88 0.78
C THR A 73 8.26 -13.69 1.04
N GLY A 74 8.76 -14.04 2.22
CA GLY A 74 10.14 -13.73 2.64
C GLY A 74 10.38 -12.22 2.84
N LEU A 75 9.33 -11.47 3.16
CA LEU A 75 9.38 -10.02 3.38
C LEU A 75 8.87 -9.68 4.79
N GLY A 76 9.38 -8.58 5.33
CA GLY A 76 8.88 -7.96 6.55
C GLY A 76 7.64 -7.09 6.30
N GLY A 77 7.29 -6.27 7.28
CA GLY A 77 6.18 -5.34 7.20
C GLY A 77 6.57 -3.89 7.46
N GLY A 78 6.32 -3.04 6.47
CA GLY A 78 6.54 -1.61 6.56
C GLY A 78 5.39 -0.81 5.99
N LYS A 79 5.40 0.49 6.23
CA LYS A 79 4.45 1.42 5.61
C LYS A 79 5.02 2.82 5.60
N ALA A 80 4.66 3.59 4.57
CA ALA A 80 4.91 5.02 4.54
C ALA A 80 3.60 5.80 4.31
N VAL A 81 3.51 6.97 4.94
CA VAL A 81 2.45 7.96 4.71
C VAL A 81 3.06 9.33 4.44
N ILE A 82 2.56 10.06 3.45
CA ILE A 82 2.77 11.48 3.25
C ILE A 82 1.52 12.20 3.75
N ILE A 83 1.70 13.19 4.60
CA ILE A 83 0.63 14.05 5.10
C ILE A 83 0.44 15.19 4.09
N GLY A 84 -0.66 15.14 3.33
CA GLY A 84 -0.96 16.15 2.31
C GLY A 84 -2.17 15.80 1.44
N ASP A 85 -2.66 16.77 0.67
CA ASP A 85 -3.77 16.60 -0.25
C ASP A 85 -3.28 15.97 -1.57
N GLN A 86 -3.65 14.72 -1.80
CA GLN A 86 -3.29 13.94 -2.99
C GLN A 86 -3.75 14.56 -4.32
N HIS A 87 -4.69 15.50 -4.32
CA HIS A 87 -5.18 16.16 -5.52
C HIS A 87 -4.47 17.49 -5.81
N ARG A 88 -3.79 18.06 -4.81
CA ARG A 88 -3.26 19.44 -4.89
C ARG A 88 -1.77 19.54 -4.65
N ASP A 89 -1.23 18.72 -3.75
CA ASP A 89 0.11 18.95 -3.19
C ASP A 89 1.20 18.10 -3.87
N LYS A 90 0.84 17.28 -4.85
CA LYS A 90 1.78 16.41 -5.56
C LYS A 90 2.70 17.21 -6.48
N SER A 91 3.99 16.92 -6.42
CA SER A 91 5.00 17.45 -7.35
C SER A 91 6.20 16.50 -7.48
N GLU A 92 6.95 16.58 -8.59
CA GLU A 92 8.18 15.80 -8.74
C GLU A 92 9.18 16.10 -7.60
N GLN A 93 9.26 17.36 -7.16
CA GLN A 93 10.15 17.77 -6.07
C GLN A 93 9.82 17.06 -4.76
N LEU A 94 8.52 16.98 -4.41
CA LEU A 94 8.01 16.25 -3.24
C LEU A 94 8.41 14.77 -3.29
N PHE A 95 8.18 14.10 -4.42
CA PHE A 95 8.46 12.66 -4.55
C PHE A 95 9.93 12.33 -4.66
N ARG A 96 10.76 13.22 -5.21
CA ARG A 96 12.22 13.10 -5.09
C ARG A 96 12.70 13.25 -3.65
N ALA A 97 12.13 14.19 -2.89
CA ALA A 97 12.42 14.27 -1.46
C ALA A 97 12.02 12.97 -0.75
N MET A 98 10.82 12.44 -1.03
CA MET A 98 10.39 11.14 -0.49
C MET A 98 11.36 10.01 -0.86
N GLY A 99 11.89 9.98 -2.08
CA GLY A 99 12.89 8.99 -2.51
C GLY A 99 14.19 9.07 -1.72
N ARG A 100 14.71 10.28 -1.51
CA ARG A 100 15.86 10.48 -0.60
C ARG A 100 15.54 10.06 0.83
N PHE A 101 14.32 10.28 1.31
CA PHE A 101 13.90 9.84 2.64
C PHE A 101 13.90 8.31 2.76
N VAL A 102 13.32 7.60 1.77
CA VAL A 102 13.37 6.14 1.69
C VAL A 102 14.82 5.63 1.64
N GLU A 103 15.69 6.28 0.85
CA GLU A 103 17.11 5.91 0.75
C GLU A 103 17.83 5.93 2.12
N THR A 104 17.44 6.84 3.03
CA THR A 104 18.03 6.91 4.37
C THR A 104 17.80 5.65 5.22
N LEU A 105 16.83 4.80 4.86
CA LEU A 105 16.57 3.52 5.52
C LEU A 105 17.47 2.39 5.01
N GLY A 106 18.33 2.63 4.02
CA GLY A 106 19.38 1.70 3.60
C GLY A 106 18.88 0.34 3.11
N GLY A 107 17.65 0.28 2.59
CA GLY A 107 17.03 -0.95 2.09
C GLY A 107 16.30 -1.78 3.14
N SER A 108 16.23 -1.33 4.40
CA SER A 108 15.35 -1.95 5.41
C SER A 108 13.86 -1.78 5.08
N TYR A 109 13.52 -0.77 4.26
CA TYR A 109 12.17 -0.52 3.76
C TYR A 109 12.18 -0.38 2.23
N ILE A 110 11.22 -1.06 1.58
CA ILE A 110 10.94 -0.99 0.13
C ILE A 110 9.52 -0.51 -0.05
N THR A 111 9.34 0.57 -0.83
CA THR A 111 8.03 1.19 -1.04
C THR A 111 7.35 0.70 -2.32
N ALA A 112 6.04 0.98 -2.43
CA ALA A 112 5.20 0.64 -3.58
C ALA A 112 4.00 1.62 -3.66
N GLU A 113 3.07 1.42 -4.59
CA GLU A 113 1.83 2.19 -4.65
C GLU A 113 0.88 1.90 -3.48
N ASP A 114 0.05 2.88 -3.12
CA ASP A 114 -1.12 2.77 -2.23
C ASP A 114 -2.09 3.92 -2.54
N VAL A 115 -3.07 4.14 -1.68
CA VAL A 115 -4.03 5.24 -1.76
C VAL A 115 -3.31 6.57 -1.97
N GLY A 116 -3.68 7.23 -3.06
CA GLY A 116 -3.13 8.52 -3.46
C GLY A 116 -1.80 8.49 -4.17
N ILE A 117 -1.19 7.32 -4.40
CA ILE A 117 0.08 7.20 -5.11
C ILE A 117 -0.09 6.29 -6.33
N GLY A 118 0.28 6.77 -7.51
CA GLY A 118 0.29 6.01 -8.74
C GLY A 118 1.71 5.80 -9.29
N ILE A 119 1.78 5.25 -10.50
CA ILE A 119 3.05 4.92 -11.17
C ILE A 119 3.92 6.17 -11.39
N GLN A 120 3.31 7.31 -11.75
CA GLN A 120 4.05 8.54 -12.05
C GLN A 120 4.84 9.04 -10.83
N GLU A 121 4.21 9.02 -9.65
CA GLU A 121 4.84 9.43 -8.40
C GLU A 121 5.99 8.49 -8.01
N LEU A 122 5.79 7.17 -8.19
CA LEU A 122 6.84 6.18 -7.95
C LEU A 122 8.01 6.33 -8.93
N GLU A 123 7.76 6.70 -10.19
CA GLU A 123 8.81 6.97 -11.17
C GLU A 123 9.65 8.20 -10.80
N TRP A 124 9.06 9.24 -10.20
CA TRP A 124 9.82 10.36 -9.65
C TRP A 124 10.65 9.96 -8.44
N LEU A 125 10.05 9.19 -7.52
CA LEU A 125 10.71 8.65 -6.33
C LEU A 125 11.90 7.76 -6.70
N HIS A 126 11.74 6.91 -7.72
CA HIS A 126 12.76 5.96 -8.19
C HIS A 126 14.05 6.64 -8.67
N LYS A 127 14.00 7.92 -9.07
CA LYS A 127 15.20 8.67 -9.47
C LYS A 127 16.19 8.87 -8.33
N GLU A 128 15.77 8.68 -7.09
CA GLU A 128 16.58 8.93 -5.89
C GLU A 128 16.84 7.67 -5.06
N THR A 129 16.13 6.56 -5.34
CA THR A 129 16.33 5.29 -4.62
C THR A 129 15.93 4.08 -5.47
N LYS A 130 16.62 2.96 -5.25
CA LYS A 130 16.26 1.65 -5.82
C LYS A 130 15.23 0.88 -4.99
N TYR A 131 14.92 1.33 -3.77
CA TYR A 131 14.03 0.61 -2.83
C TYR A 131 12.55 0.93 -3.10
N VAL A 132 12.13 0.69 -4.34
CA VAL A 132 10.77 0.89 -4.82
C VAL A 132 10.38 -0.24 -5.78
N THR A 133 9.14 -0.69 -5.70
CA THR A 133 8.54 -1.68 -6.59
C THR A 133 7.18 -1.21 -7.10
N GLY A 134 6.56 -1.96 -8.01
CA GLY A 134 5.28 -1.57 -8.62
C GLY A 134 5.41 -0.50 -9.72
N LEU A 135 6.63 -0.24 -10.20
CA LEU A 135 6.88 0.61 -11.37
C LEU A 135 6.28 0.02 -12.66
N SER A 136 6.27 0.82 -13.72
CA SER A 136 5.75 0.44 -15.04
C SER A 136 6.40 -0.85 -15.58
N ARG A 137 5.64 -1.66 -16.34
CA ARG A 137 6.22 -2.85 -17.00
C ARG A 137 7.33 -2.49 -18.00
N GLN A 138 7.25 -1.31 -18.59
CA GLN A 138 8.28 -0.78 -19.50
C GLN A 138 9.61 -0.56 -18.78
N SER A 139 9.60 -0.25 -17.48
CA SER A 139 10.80 -0.17 -16.63
C SER A 139 11.22 -1.53 -16.05
N GLY A 140 10.65 -2.65 -16.53
CA GLY A 140 11.01 -4.00 -16.09
C GLY A 140 10.35 -4.45 -14.78
N SER A 141 9.38 -3.70 -14.26
CA SER A 141 8.67 -3.98 -13.01
C SER A 141 7.32 -4.68 -13.24
N SER A 142 6.59 -5.01 -12.17
CA SER A 142 5.34 -5.78 -12.21
C SER A 142 4.14 -5.02 -12.80
N GLY A 143 4.18 -3.69 -12.82
CA GLY A 143 3.03 -2.83 -13.11
C GLY A 143 1.97 -2.86 -12.01
N ASN A 144 0.77 -2.35 -12.33
CA ASN A 144 -0.35 -2.21 -11.41
C ASN A 144 -0.73 -3.57 -10.74
N PRO A 145 -0.63 -3.70 -9.40
CA PRO A 145 -1.03 -4.89 -8.64
C PRO A 145 -2.55 -5.10 -8.49
N SER A 146 -3.38 -4.07 -8.70
CA SER A 146 -4.84 -4.11 -8.47
C SER A 146 -5.55 -5.32 -9.10
N PRO A 147 -5.25 -5.73 -10.37
CA PRO A 147 -5.85 -6.92 -10.96
C PRO A 147 -5.52 -8.21 -10.22
N PHE A 148 -4.32 -8.32 -9.66
CA PHE A 148 -3.89 -9.49 -8.89
C PHE A 148 -4.53 -9.51 -7.50
N THR A 149 -4.66 -8.34 -6.88
CA THR A 149 -5.39 -8.19 -5.61
C THR A 149 -6.85 -8.63 -5.77
N ALA A 150 -7.54 -8.15 -6.82
CA ALA A 150 -8.92 -8.54 -7.10
C ALA A 150 -9.03 -10.05 -7.35
N ARG A 151 -8.13 -10.63 -8.15
CA ARG A 151 -8.08 -12.08 -8.37
C ARG A 151 -7.89 -12.85 -7.05
N GLY A 152 -7.05 -12.37 -6.15
CA GLY A 152 -6.89 -12.90 -4.80
C GLY A 152 -8.18 -12.88 -4.00
N CYS A 153 -8.91 -11.76 -4.02
CA CYS A 153 -10.24 -11.66 -3.39
C CYS A 153 -11.23 -12.69 -3.95
N ILE A 154 -11.29 -12.85 -5.27
CA ILE A 154 -12.15 -13.85 -5.92
C ILE A 154 -11.76 -15.28 -5.49
N ARG A 155 -10.46 -15.58 -5.38
CA ARG A 155 -9.97 -16.86 -4.85
C ARG A 155 -10.38 -17.09 -3.39
N GLY A 156 -10.28 -16.05 -2.57
CA GLY A 156 -10.79 -16.09 -1.20
C GLY A 156 -12.30 -16.37 -1.15
N LEU A 157 -13.07 -15.74 -2.04
CA LEU A 157 -14.52 -15.99 -2.12
C LEU A 157 -14.83 -17.45 -2.46
N PHE A 158 -14.13 -18.07 -3.42
CA PHE A 158 -14.30 -19.49 -3.71
C PHE A 158 -14.16 -20.38 -2.47
N ALA A 159 -13.10 -20.16 -1.67
CA ALA A 159 -12.87 -20.93 -0.44
C ALA A 159 -13.93 -20.63 0.63
N CYS A 160 -14.27 -19.36 0.84
CA CYS A 160 -15.27 -18.96 1.83
C CYS A 160 -16.67 -19.50 1.49
N THR A 161 -17.05 -19.52 0.22
CA THR A 161 -18.37 -20.03 -0.18
C THR A 161 -18.45 -21.54 -0.12
N GLU A 162 -17.36 -22.24 -0.42
CA GLU A 162 -17.27 -23.69 -0.26
C GLU A 162 -17.45 -24.09 1.21
N GLU A 163 -16.70 -23.45 2.12
CA GLU A 163 -16.81 -23.71 3.56
C GLU A 163 -18.20 -23.33 4.11
N LYS A 164 -18.74 -22.17 3.72
CA LYS A 164 -19.98 -21.66 4.33
C LYS A 164 -21.25 -22.27 3.74
N PHE A 165 -21.26 -22.53 2.44
CA PHE A 165 -22.47 -22.90 1.69
C PHE A 165 -22.35 -24.24 0.96
N GLY A 166 -21.21 -24.94 1.07
CA GLY A 166 -20.98 -26.22 0.39
C GLY A 166 -20.85 -26.08 -1.13
N THR A 167 -20.55 -24.88 -1.64
CA THR A 167 -20.45 -24.63 -3.08
C THR A 167 -19.39 -23.57 -3.41
N SER A 168 -18.58 -23.83 -4.42
CA SER A 168 -17.66 -22.86 -5.01
C SER A 168 -18.27 -22.10 -6.20
N HIS A 169 -19.53 -22.37 -6.54
CA HIS A 169 -20.27 -21.65 -7.59
C HIS A 169 -20.69 -20.25 -7.12
N LEU A 170 -19.87 -19.22 -7.43
CA LEU A 170 -20.14 -17.83 -7.03
C LEU A 170 -21.39 -17.24 -7.72
N ASP A 171 -21.79 -17.75 -8.89
CA ASP A 171 -22.99 -17.34 -9.63
C ASP A 171 -24.31 -17.60 -8.90
N ARG A 172 -24.29 -18.44 -7.86
CA ARG A 172 -25.47 -18.77 -7.05
C ARG A 172 -25.72 -17.79 -5.90
N LEU A 173 -24.85 -16.80 -5.71
CA LEU A 173 -24.89 -15.87 -4.60
C LEU A 173 -25.02 -14.42 -5.07
N HIS A 174 -25.37 -13.54 -4.12
CA HIS A 174 -25.44 -12.10 -4.32
C HIS A 174 -24.39 -11.43 -3.43
N TYR A 175 -23.56 -10.60 -4.06
CA TYR A 175 -22.47 -9.86 -3.40
C TYR A 175 -22.79 -8.38 -3.34
N SER A 176 -22.50 -7.76 -2.20
CA SER A 176 -22.50 -6.29 -2.05
C SER A 176 -21.05 -5.82 -2.01
N VAL A 177 -20.66 -4.95 -2.95
CA VAL A 177 -19.30 -4.38 -3.02
C VAL A 177 -19.37 -2.90 -2.68
N GLN A 178 -18.70 -2.52 -1.60
CA GLN A 178 -18.50 -1.12 -1.21
C GLN A 178 -17.11 -0.66 -1.64
N GLY A 179 -17.05 0.41 -2.43
CA GLY A 179 -15.84 0.96 -3.03
C GLY A 179 -15.64 0.47 -4.47
N LEU A 180 -15.64 1.39 -5.43
CA LEU A 180 -15.44 1.12 -6.87
C LEU A 180 -14.10 1.67 -7.39
N GLY A 181 -13.11 1.80 -6.50
CA GLY A 181 -11.72 2.05 -6.88
C GLY A 181 -11.08 0.92 -7.69
N GLN A 182 -9.78 1.01 -7.95
CA GLN A 182 -9.07 0.10 -8.87
C GLN A 182 -9.28 -1.40 -8.59
N VAL A 183 -9.27 -1.80 -7.31
CA VAL A 183 -9.51 -3.20 -6.91
C VAL A 183 -11.00 -3.53 -6.92
N GLY A 184 -11.84 -2.67 -6.35
CA GLY A 184 -13.29 -2.90 -6.23
C GLY A 184 -13.98 -3.06 -7.58
N GLY A 185 -13.67 -2.17 -8.54
CA GLY A 185 -14.18 -2.28 -9.91
C GLY A 185 -13.76 -3.57 -10.60
N GLU A 186 -12.53 -4.03 -10.39
CA GLU A 186 -12.05 -5.30 -10.94
C GLU A 186 -12.72 -6.51 -10.26
N VAL A 187 -12.95 -6.47 -8.94
CA VAL A 187 -13.73 -7.51 -8.23
C VAL A 187 -15.14 -7.60 -8.80
N VAL A 188 -15.83 -6.47 -8.98
CA VAL A 188 -17.16 -6.43 -9.61
C VAL A 188 -17.11 -7.02 -11.00
N ARG A 189 -16.12 -6.64 -11.83
CA ARG A 189 -15.94 -7.20 -13.17
C ARG A 189 -15.77 -8.72 -13.15
N CYS A 190 -14.92 -9.25 -12.26
CA CYS A 190 -14.73 -10.69 -12.12
C CYS A 190 -16.01 -11.40 -11.68
N LEU A 191 -16.73 -10.88 -10.69
CA LEU A 191 -18.00 -11.45 -10.22
C LEU A 191 -19.06 -11.45 -11.32
N SER A 192 -19.20 -10.34 -12.05
CA SER A 192 -20.13 -10.23 -13.17
C SER A 192 -19.78 -11.20 -14.30
N MET A 193 -18.49 -11.35 -14.64
CA MET A 193 -18.03 -12.34 -15.63
C MET A 193 -18.34 -13.79 -15.22
N LEU A 194 -18.34 -14.08 -13.92
CA LEU A 194 -18.69 -15.39 -13.39
C LEU A 194 -20.20 -15.63 -13.32
N GLY A 195 -21.04 -14.63 -13.62
CA GLY A 195 -22.51 -14.75 -13.57
C GLY A 195 -23.14 -14.41 -12.22
N ALA A 196 -22.36 -13.89 -11.26
CA ALA A 196 -22.87 -13.51 -9.95
C ALA A 196 -23.70 -12.22 -10.00
N ARG A 197 -24.69 -12.11 -9.11
CA ARG A 197 -25.42 -10.86 -8.88
C ARG A 197 -24.60 -9.96 -7.97
N VAL A 198 -24.51 -8.68 -8.32
CA VAL A 198 -23.69 -7.71 -7.57
C VAL A 198 -24.48 -6.43 -7.34
N THR A 199 -24.51 -5.96 -6.09
CA THR A 199 -24.92 -4.59 -5.72
C THR A 199 -23.68 -3.79 -5.38
N VAL A 200 -23.62 -2.53 -5.80
CA VAL A 200 -22.46 -1.66 -5.60
C VAL A 200 -22.80 -0.37 -4.88
N SER A 201 -21.84 0.17 -4.14
CA SER A 201 -21.84 1.52 -3.56
C SER A 201 -20.42 2.07 -3.61
N ASP A 202 -20.25 3.38 -3.70
CA ASP A 202 -18.96 4.08 -3.61
C ASP A 202 -19.12 5.37 -2.78
#